data_AF-A0A6B3N4L3-F1
#
_entry.id   AF-A0A6B3N4L3-F1
#
_cell.length_a   1.000
_cell.length_b   1.000
_cell.length_c   1.000
_cell.angle_alpha   90.00
_cell.angle_beta   90.00
_cell.angle_gamma   90.00
#
_symmetry.space_group_name_H-M   'P 1'
#
loop_
_entity.id
_entity.type
_entity.pdbx_description
1 polymer ?
#
loop_
_entity_poly.entity_id
_entity_poly.type
_entity_poly.pdbx_seq_one_letter_code
_entity_poly.pdbx_strand_id
1 'polypeptide(L)'
;MAYGLSPCSLFQQLILLLSDYLFQHLRLTAQEFAERIRGYWGVENKVHYVRTGTQGEDKSRIRTNPLPKIFTVARNFTLNLYRDQMFNNMAQAQRLCSFGLDTLKQLFRMK
;
A
#
# COMPACT_ATOMS: atom_id res chain seq x y z
N MET A 1 6.37 8.02 -25.70
CA MET A 1 6.69 8.52 -24.35
C MET A 1 5.38 8.55 -23.56
N ALA A 2 5.06 7.47 -22.84
CA ALA A 2 3.89 7.45 -21.96
C ALA A 2 4.35 8.02 -20.61
N TYR A 3 3.64 9.03 -20.12
CA TYR A 3 3.89 9.71 -18.85
C TYR A 3 4.04 8.69 -17.72
N GLY A 4 5.28 8.48 -17.27
CA GLY A 4 5.68 7.47 -16.30
C GLY A 4 5.31 7.86 -14.88
N LEU A 5 4.02 8.07 -14.63
CA LEU A 5 3.48 8.21 -13.29
C LEU A 5 3.40 6.81 -12.66
N SER A 6 4.04 6.65 -11.51
CA SER A 6 3.87 5.46 -10.67
C SER A 6 2.37 5.25 -10.39
N PRO A 7 1.88 4.00 -10.25
CA PRO A 7 0.53 3.71 -9.77
C PRO A 7 0.15 4.51 -8.49
N CYS A 8 1.12 4.85 -7.64
CA CYS A 8 0.92 5.68 -6.45
C CYS A 8 0.57 7.13 -6.80
N SER A 9 1.25 7.72 -7.78
CA SER A 9 0.97 9.10 -8.22
C SER A 9 -0.38 9.22 -8.94
N LEU A 10 -0.81 8.18 -9.66
CA LEU A 10 -2.15 8.13 -10.24
C LEU A 10 -3.24 7.97 -9.16
N PHE A 11 -2.95 7.19 -8.11
CA PHE A 11 -3.84 7.08 -6.97
C PHE A 11 -3.93 8.41 -6.21
N GLN A 12 -2.81 9.07 -5.89
CA GLN A 12 -2.81 10.43 -5.31
C GLN A 12 -3.56 11.45 -6.16
N GLN A 13 -3.45 11.39 -7.48
CA GLN A 13 -4.26 12.23 -8.36
C GLN A 13 -5.75 11.89 -8.28
N LEU A 14 -6.11 10.62 -8.26
CA LEU A 14 -7.51 10.18 -8.10
C LEU A 14 -8.08 10.63 -6.75
N ILE A 15 -7.27 10.63 -5.69
CA ILE A 15 -7.66 11.10 -4.36
C ILE A 15 -8.02 12.57 -4.37
N LEU A 16 -7.14 13.39 -4.95
CA LEU A 16 -7.34 14.83 -5.05
C LEU A 16 -8.63 15.13 -5.82
N LEU A 17 -8.84 14.44 -6.95
CA LEU A 17 -10.05 14.55 -7.74
C LEU A 17 -11.31 14.10 -6.98
N LEU A 18 -11.23 13.02 -6.21
CA LEU A 18 -12.34 12.55 -5.40
C LEU A 18 -12.64 13.48 -4.22
N SER A 19 -11.62 14.08 -3.58
CA SER A 19 -11.85 15.07 -2.51
C SER A 19 -12.54 16.31 -3.03
N ASP A 20 -12.15 16.82 -4.20
CA ASP A 20 -12.78 17.98 -4.82
C ASP A 20 -14.23 17.68 -5.22
N TYR A 21 -14.47 16.48 -5.79
CA TYR A 21 -15.82 16.02 -6.11
C TYR A 21 -16.70 15.91 -4.86
N LEU A 22 -16.20 15.27 -3.80
CA LEU A 22 -16.94 15.11 -2.54
C LEU A 22 -17.25 16.46 -1.88
N PHE A 23 -16.32 17.43 -1.93
CA PHE A 23 -16.55 18.78 -1.41
C PHE A 23 -17.64 19.52 -2.18
N GLN A 24 -17.66 19.38 -3.51
CA GLN A 24 -18.64 20.08 -4.35
C GLN A 24 -20.04 19.43 -4.34
N HIS A 25 -20.11 18.10 -4.19
CA HIS A 25 -21.36 17.35 -4.40
C HIS A 25 -21.99 16.80 -3.13
N LEU A 26 -21.23 16.58 -2.06
CA LEU A 26 -21.81 16.32 -0.74
C LEU A 26 -21.84 17.61 0.07
N ARG A 27 -23.00 17.90 0.65
CA ARG A 27 -23.16 18.96 1.65
C ARG A 27 -22.58 18.49 3.00
N LEU A 28 -21.28 18.25 3.04
CA LEU A 28 -20.56 17.91 4.28
C LEU A 28 -20.23 19.19 5.04
N THR A 29 -20.28 19.11 6.35
CA THR A 29 -19.64 20.09 7.22
C THR A 29 -18.12 20.01 7.08
N ALA A 30 -17.42 21.10 7.44
CA ALA A 30 -15.94 21.11 7.43
C ALA A 30 -15.34 19.99 8.30
N GLN A 31 -16.02 19.63 9.41
CA GLN A 31 -15.58 18.56 10.29
C GLN A 31 -15.68 17.18 9.62
N GLU A 32 -16.83 16.85 9.03
CA GLU A 32 -17.03 15.57 8.33
C GLU A 32 -16.07 15.41 7.15
N PHE A 33 -15.82 16.50 6.41
CA PHE A 33 -14.85 16.52 5.33
C PHE A 33 -13.43 16.22 5.84
N ALA A 34 -13.01 16.87 6.94
CA ALA A 34 -11.70 16.65 7.54
C ALA A 34 -11.53 15.23 8.09
N GLU A 35 -12.56 14.65 8.70
CA GLU A 35 -12.57 13.25 9.15
C GLU A 35 -12.42 12.29 7.97
N ARG A 36 -13.13 12.53 6.87
CA ARG A 36 -13.05 11.69 5.68
C ARG A 36 -11.68 11.77 5.00
N ILE A 37 -11.09 12.96 4.90
CA ILE A 37 -9.71 13.14 4.42
C ILE A 37 -8.72 12.39 5.31
N ARG A 38 -8.83 12.50 6.65
CA ARG A 38 -7.94 11.77 7.56
C ARG A 38 -8.09 10.25 7.43
N GLY A 39 -9.32 9.74 7.33
CA GLY A 39 -9.59 8.33 7.09
C GLY A 39 -8.96 7.84 5.78
N TYR A 40 -9.07 8.67 4.74
CA TYR A 40 -8.45 8.43 3.45
C TYR A 40 -6.93 8.28 3.56
N TRP A 41 -6.24 9.28 4.13
CA TRP A 41 -4.79 9.24 4.34
C TRP A 41 -4.34 8.09 5.24
N GLY A 42 -5.20 7.67 6.17
CA GLY A 42 -4.98 6.48 6.99
C GLY A 42 -4.82 5.20 6.15
N VAL A 43 -5.57 5.05 5.07
CA VAL A 43 -5.43 3.91 4.14
C VAL A 43 -4.17 4.04 3.30
N GLU A 44 -3.91 5.24 2.77
CA GLU A 44 -2.75 5.52 1.92
C GLU A 44 -1.43 5.21 2.64
N ASN A 45 -1.30 5.72 3.87
CA ASN A 45 -0.11 5.52 4.70
C ASN A 45 0.09 4.04 5.07
N LYS A 46 -0.99 3.30 5.29
CA LYS A 46 -0.92 1.88 5.70
C LYS A 46 -0.61 0.95 4.53
N VAL A 47 -1.09 1.25 3.32
CA VAL A 47 -1.00 0.32 2.19
C VAL A 47 -0.06 0.85 1.12
N HIS A 48 -0.35 2.01 0.55
CA HIS A 48 0.34 2.51 -0.64
C HIS A 48 1.78 2.91 -0.32
N TYR A 49 1.99 3.71 0.73
CA TYR A 49 3.33 4.11 1.15
C TYR A 49 4.24 2.91 1.45
N VAL A 50 3.68 1.86 2.06
CA VAL A 50 4.44 0.64 2.35
C VAL A 50 4.81 -0.10 1.07
N ARG A 51 3.89 -0.24 0.10
CA ARG A 51 4.20 -0.93 -1.15
C ARG A 51 5.26 -0.18 -1.98
N THR A 52 5.14 1.13 -2.09
CA THR A 52 5.99 1.95 -2.95
C THR A 52 7.37 2.18 -2.34
N GLY A 53 7.41 2.56 -1.06
CA GLY A 53 8.64 2.84 -0.33
C GLY A 53 9.32 1.58 0.19
N THR A 54 8.60 0.79 0.99
CA THR A 54 9.19 -0.35 1.73
C THR A 54 9.38 -1.57 0.83
N GLN A 55 8.35 -1.97 0.07
CA GLN A 55 8.39 -3.12 -0.83
C GLN A 55 8.90 -2.78 -2.25
N GLY A 56 9.27 -1.52 -2.49
CA GLY A 56 9.92 -1.07 -3.71
C GLY A 56 9.09 -1.26 -4.98
N GLU A 57 7.76 -1.15 -4.92
CA GLU A 57 6.86 -1.31 -6.07
C GLU A 57 7.29 -0.41 -7.24
N ASP A 58 7.53 0.88 -6.98
CA ASP A 58 7.89 1.87 -8.01
C ASP A 58 9.25 1.57 -8.67
N LYS A 59 10.15 0.95 -7.92
CA LYS A 59 11.49 0.57 -8.40
C LYS A 59 11.46 -0.76 -9.17
N SER A 60 10.31 -1.45 -9.21
CA SER A 60 10.19 -2.75 -9.86
C SER A 60 10.33 -2.63 -11.39
N ARG A 61 11.21 -3.47 -11.94
CA ARG A 61 11.46 -3.57 -13.40
C ARG A 61 10.69 -4.72 -14.05
N ILE A 62 9.76 -5.35 -13.34
CA ILE A 62 8.94 -6.44 -13.88
C ILE A 62 7.97 -5.84 -14.92
N ARG A 63 8.10 -6.26 -16.19
CA ARG A 63 7.27 -5.76 -17.30
C ARG A 63 6.57 -6.85 -18.12
N THR A 64 6.80 -8.12 -17.78
CA THR A 64 6.17 -9.25 -18.47
C THR A 64 4.75 -9.45 -17.96
N ASN A 65 3.73 -9.27 -18.80
CA ASN A 65 2.35 -9.59 -18.42
C ASN A 65 2.19 -11.12 -18.23
N PRO A 66 1.51 -11.62 -17.17
CA PRO A 66 0.74 -10.91 -16.13
C PRO A 66 1.50 -10.63 -14.82
N LEU A 67 2.83 -10.75 -14.81
CA LEU A 67 3.64 -10.67 -13.59
C LEU A 67 3.43 -9.41 -12.75
N PRO A 68 3.28 -8.18 -13.30
CA PRO A 68 2.98 -7.00 -12.49
C PRO A 68 1.77 -7.19 -11.58
N LYS A 69 0.67 -7.76 -12.11
CA LYS A 69 -0.56 -7.99 -11.34
C LYS A 69 -0.37 -9.05 -10.25
N ILE A 70 0.30 -10.15 -10.60
CA ILE A 70 0.62 -11.22 -9.64
C ILE A 70 1.47 -10.66 -8.50
N PHE A 71 2.45 -9.82 -8.81
CA PHE A 71 3.31 -9.19 -7.80
C PHE A 71 2.57 -8.18 -6.93
N THR A 72 1.57 -7.46 -7.46
CA THR A 72 0.69 -6.62 -6.63
C THR A 72 -0.09 -7.47 -5.62
N VAL A 73 -0.63 -8.62 -6.03
CA VAL A 73 -1.32 -9.54 -5.13
C VAL A 73 -0.36 -10.11 -4.08
N ALA A 74 0.82 -10.57 -4.49
CA ALA A 74 1.83 -11.09 -3.57
C ALA A 74 2.28 -10.04 -2.53
N ARG A 75 2.48 -8.79 -2.94
CA ARG A 75 2.80 -7.67 -2.05
C ARG A 75 1.72 -7.42 -0.99
N ASN A 76 0.45 -7.42 -1.42
CA ASN A 76 -0.69 -7.27 -0.52
C ASN A 76 -0.79 -8.45 0.45
N PHE A 77 -0.58 -9.68 -0.05
CA PHE A 77 -0.58 -10.89 0.76
C PHE A 77 0.50 -10.83 1.85
N THR A 78 1.73 -10.50 1.48
CA THR A 78 2.84 -10.32 2.42
C THR A 78 2.54 -9.24 3.47
N LEU A 79 1.94 -8.12 3.06
CA LEU A 79 1.56 -7.05 3.99
C LEU A 79 0.52 -7.51 5.02
N ASN A 80 -0.44 -8.34 4.59
CA ASN A 80 -1.43 -8.93 5.50
C ASN A 80 -0.81 -9.93 6.46
N LEU A 81 0.14 -10.75 6.02
CA LEU A 81 0.87 -11.66 6.90
C LEU A 81 1.68 -10.91 7.96
N TYR A 82 2.31 -9.78 7.60
CA TYR A 82 3.00 -8.95 8.59
C TYR A 82 2.05 -8.41 9.66
N ARG A 83 0.82 -8.06 9.29
CA ARG A 83 -0.20 -7.60 10.24
C ARG A 83 -0.77 -8.72 11.11
N ASP A 84 -0.96 -9.90 10.53
CA ASP A 84 -1.40 -11.10 11.28
C ASP A 84 -0.39 -11.46 12.39
N GLN A 85 0.90 -11.27 12.11
CA GLN A 85 1.98 -11.43 13.09
C GLN A 85 2.21 -10.19 13.97
N MET A 86 1.27 -9.24 13.98
CA MET A 86 1.26 -8.06 14.86
C MET A 86 2.49 -7.15 14.72
N PHE A 87 3.14 -7.12 13.56
CA PHE A 87 4.24 -6.17 13.32
C PHE A 87 3.72 -4.73 13.24
N ASN A 88 4.28 -3.86 14.08
CA ASN A 88 3.96 -2.42 14.07
C ASN A 88 4.73 -1.64 12.99
N ASN A 89 5.88 -2.14 12.55
CA ASN A 89 6.72 -1.50 11.53
C ASN A 89 6.95 -2.45 10.35
N MET A 90 6.36 -2.11 9.19
CA MET A 90 6.41 -2.96 8.00
C MET A 90 7.81 -3.06 7.38
N ALA A 91 8.66 -2.03 7.55
CA ALA A 91 10.04 -2.10 7.08
C ALA A 91 10.90 -3.02 7.94
N GLN A 92 10.64 -3.06 9.25
CA GLN A 92 11.26 -4.04 10.14
C GLN A 92 10.79 -5.46 9.81
N ALA A 93 9.47 -5.65 9.64
CA ALA A 93 8.89 -6.94 9.27
C ALA A 93 9.52 -7.49 7.98
N GLN A 94 9.63 -6.65 6.95
CA GLN A 94 10.26 -7.04 5.69
C GLN A 94 11.72 -7.47 5.88
N ARG A 95 12.53 -6.71 6.64
CA ARG A 95 13.93 -7.09 6.90
C ARG A 95 14.04 -8.42 7.63
N LEU A 96 13.21 -8.66 8.64
CA LEU A 96 13.22 -9.91 9.40
C LEU A 96 12.79 -11.10 8.53
N CYS A 97 11.78 -10.92 7.67
CA CYS A 97 11.29 -11.98 6.80
C CYS A 97 12.18 -12.22 5.58
N SER A 98 12.93 -11.22 5.12
CA SER A 98 13.89 -11.37 4.01
C SER A 98 15.11 -12.21 4.39
N PHE A 99 15.53 -12.18 5.66
CA PHE A 99 16.80 -12.77 6.11
C PHE A 99 16.68 -13.77 7.27
N GLY A 100 15.47 -13.97 7.83
CA GLY A 100 15.23 -14.87 8.96
C GLY A 100 14.42 -16.10 8.58
N LEU A 101 15.09 -17.24 8.43
CA LEU A 101 14.43 -18.52 8.16
C LEU A 101 13.44 -18.92 9.26
N ASP A 102 13.78 -18.67 10.54
CA ASP A 102 12.89 -18.98 11.66
C ASP A 102 11.62 -18.12 11.64
N THR A 103 11.76 -16.83 11.31
CA THR A 103 10.64 -15.92 11.11
C THR A 103 9.73 -16.40 9.98
N LEU A 104 10.31 -16.87 8.88
CA LEU A 104 9.54 -17.43 7.76
C LEU A 104 8.80 -18.72 8.17
N LYS A 105 9.46 -19.61 8.91
CA LYS A 105 8.81 -20.84 9.41
C LYS A 105 7.63 -20.51 10.31
N GLN A 106 7.78 -19.54 11.22
CA GLN A 106 6.68 -19.07 12.08
C GLN A 106 5.54 -18.47 11.27
N LEU A 107 5.87 -17.57 10.33
CA LEU A 107 4.91 -16.86 9.50
C LEU A 107 4.09 -17.80 8.59
N PHE A 108 4.73 -18.84 8.05
CA PHE A 108 4.05 -19.88 7.26
C PHE A 108 3.58 -21.08 8.06
N ARG A 109 3.79 -21.09 9.39
CA ARG A 109 3.45 -22.20 10.29
C ARG A 109 4.03 -23.55 9.81
N MET A 110 5.24 -23.49 9.25
CA MET A 110 5.97 -24.67 8.80
C MET A 110 6.54 -25.41 10.02
N LYS A 111 6.41 -26.74 10.00
CA LYS A 111 7.03 -27.63 11.00
C LYS A 111 8.52 -27.80 10.73
#